data_AF-X0QAC8-F1
#
_entry.id   AF-X0QAC8-F1
#
_cell.length_a   1.000
_cell.length_b   1.000
_cell.length_c   1.000
_cell.angle_alpha   90.00
_cell.angle_beta   90.00
_cell.angle_gamma   90.00
#
_symmetry.space_group_name_H-M   'P 1'
#
loop_
_entity.id
_entity.type
_entity.pdbx_description
1 polymer ?
#
loop_
_entity_poly.entity_id
_entity_poly.type
_entity_poly.pdbx_seq_one_letter_code
_entity_poly.pdbx_strand_id
1 'polypeptide(L)' 'MRRSHHRMEIAELSVDATTGEKHRRHHMTKDGFYRGRQLFKVSQDA' A
#
# COMPACT_ATOMS: atom_id res chain seq x y z
N MET A 1 2.49 1.73 35.76
CA MET A 1 1.68 0.96 34.79
C MET A 1 2.60 0.09 33.93
N ARG A 2 2.39 -1.24 33.86
CA ARG A 2 3.27 -2.16 33.12
C ARG A 2 2.97 -2.25 31.61
N ARG A 3 1.72 -1.99 31.19
CA ARG A 3 1.25 -2.21 29.80
C ARG A 3 0.80 -0.93 29.07
N SER A 4 1.08 0.24 29.62
CA SER A 4 0.65 1.53 29.03
C SER A 4 1.25 1.80 27.64
N HIS A 5 2.38 1.18 27.28
CA HIS A 5 3.03 1.35 25.98
C HIS A 5 2.89 0.14 25.05
N HIS A 6 2.11 -0.88 25.43
CA HIS A 6 1.93 -2.09 24.63
C HIS A 6 0.81 -1.90 23.58
N ARG A 7 1.03 -0.97 22.65
CA ARG A 7 0.14 -0.72 21.50
C ARG A 7 0.75 -1.30 20.23
N MET A 8 -0.10 -1.64 19.26
CA MET A 8 0.35 -1.96 17.91
C MET A 8 0.43 -0.67 17.08
N GLU A 9 1.40 -0.63 16.17
CA GLU A 9 1.53 0.45 15.20
C GLU A 9 0.80 0.09 13.91
N ILE A 10 0.07 1.08 13.36
CA ILE A 10 -0.67 0.94 12.12
C ILE A 10 0.18 1.52 11.00
N ALA A 11 0.22 0.83 9.87
CA ALA A 11 0.94 1.33 8.70
C ALA A 11 0.18 2.47 8.02
N GLU A 12 0.93 3.47 7.54
CA GLU A 12 0.34 4.57 6.77
C GLU A 12 -0.02 4.10 5.36
N LEU A 13 -1.28 4.32 4.97
CA LEU A 13 -1.83 3.96 3.68
C LEU A 13 -2.11 5.22 2.85
N SER A 14 -1.86 5.13 1.55
CA SER A 14 -2.19 6.14 0.54
C SER A 14 -3.06 5.52 -0.54
N VAL A 15 -3.75 6.39 -1.28
CA VAL A 15 -4.53 6.00 -2.45
C VAL A 15 -3.74 6.37 -3.70
N ASP A 16 -3.57 5.43 -4.62
CA ASP A 16 -2.95 5.73 -5.92
C ASP A 16 -3.91 6.60 -6.75
N ALA A 17 -3.38 7.66 -7.34
CA ALA A 17 -4.19 8.66 -8.04
C ALA A 17 -4.78 8.16 -9.37
N THR A 18 -4.23 7.11 -9.97
CA THR A 18 -4.66 6.60 -11.27
C THR A 18 -5.59 5.40 -11.13
N THR A 19 -5.26 4.46 -10.24
CA THR A 19 -6.09 3.25 -10.04
C THR A 19 -7.12 3.41 -8.93
N GLY A 20 -6.96 4.39 -8.02
CA GLY A 20 -7.82 4.54 -6.85
C GLY A 20 -7.60 3.48 -5.77
N GLU A 21 -6.61 2.60 -5.93
CA GLU A 21 -6.30 1.54 -4.98
C GLU A 21 -5.55 2.04 -3.75
N LYS A 22 -5.82 1.44 -2.59
CA LYS A 22 -5.03 1.69 -1.38
C LYS A 22 -3.74 0.88 -1.39
N HIS A 23 -2.63 1.56 -1.18
CA HIS A 23 -1.30 0.96 -1.04
C HIS A 23 -0.56 1.55 0.16
N ARG A 24 0.52 0.90 0.61
CA ARG A 24 1.40 1.48 1.64
C ARG A 24 2.08 2.72 1.07
N ARG A 25 2.23 3.78 1.88
CA ARG A 25 2.93 4.98 1.43
C ARG A 25 4.32 4.65 0.88
N HIS A 26 4.65 5.25 -0.27
CA HIS A 26 5.90 5.04 -1.01
C HIS A 26 6.14 3.61 -1.52
N HIS A 27 5.13 2.73 -1.47
CA HIS A 27 5.18 1.42 -2.10
C HIS A 27 4.30 1.41 -3.35
N MET A 28 4.51 0.42 -4.20
CA MET A 28 3.68 0.15 -5.36
C MET A 28 2.34 -0.51 -4.96
N THR A 29 1.32 -0.37 -5.79
CA THR A 29 0.08 -1.16 -5.68
C THR A 29 0.33 -2.62 -6.04
N LYS A 30 -0.62 -3.50 -5.71
CA LYS A 30 -0.55 -4.92 -6.05
C LYS A 30 -0.55 -5.15 -7.55
N ASP A 31 -1.26 -4.31 -8.29
CA ASP A 31 -1.39 -4.37 -9.74
C ASP A 31 -0.18 -3.79 -10.50
N GLY A 32 0.86 -3.38 -9.78
CA GLY A 32 2.10 -2.90 -10.39
C GLY A 32 2.14 -1.41 -10.68
N PHE A 33 1.23 -0.60 -10.11
CA PHE A 33 1.20 0.85 -10.31
C PHE A 33 1.94 1.60 -9.20
N TYR A 34 2.73 2.61 -9.58
CA TYR A 34 3.33 3.53 -8.64
C TYR A 34 3.38 4.93 -9.24
N ARG A 35 2.86 5.92 -8.47
CA ARG A 35 2.80 7.33 -8.90
C ARG A 35 2.12 7.48 -10.28
N GLY A 36 1.04 6.72 -10.49
CA GLY A 36 0.25 6.76 -11.71
C GLY A 36 0.88 6.12 -12.96
N ARG A 37 1.98 5.38 -12.80
CA ARG A 37 2.63 4.63 -13.90
C ARG A 37 2.57 3.14 -13.62
N GLN A 38 2.20 2.36 -14.62
CA GLN A 38 2.32 0.91 -14.57
C GLN A 38 3.79 0.52 -14.77
N LEU A 39 4.42 0.05 -13.71
CA LEU A 39 5.82 -0.38 -13.74
C LEU A 39 5.96 -1.84 -14.14
N PHE A 40 5.00 -2.69 -13.74
CA PHE A 40 4.99 -4.11 -14.06
C PHE A 40 3.62 -4.52 -14.59
N LYS A 41 3.61 -5.38 -15.60
CA LYS A 41 2.40 -6.14 -15.95
C LYS A 41 2.36 -7.35 -15.03
N VAL A 42 1.53 -7.27 -14.01
CA VAL A 42 1.25 -8.41 -13.14
C VAL A 42 0.25 -9.31 -13.88
N SER A 43 0.61 -10.57 -14.13
CA SER A 43 -0.39 -11.56 -14.58
C SER A 43 -1.36 -11.75 -13.42
N GLN A 44 -2.63 -11.49 -13.65
CA GLN A 44 -3.68 -11.84 -12.70
C GLN A 44 -3.85 -13.35 -12.79
N ASP A 45 -3.03 -14.09 -12.05
CA ASP A 45 -3.21 -15.52 -11.85
C ASP A 45 -4.30 -15.73 -10.79
N ALA A 46 -5.27 -16.60 -11.15
CA ALA A 46 -6.55 -16.80 -10.48
C ALA A 46 -6.45 -17.44 -9.09
#